data_AF-A0A9D5SBG4-F1
#
_entry.id   AF-A0A9D5SBG4-F1
#
_cell.length_a   1.000
_cell.length_b   1.000
_cell.length_c   1.000
_cell.angle_alpha   90.00
_cell.angle_beta   90.00
_cell.angle_gamma   90.00
#
_symmetry.space_group_name_H-M   'P 1'
#
loop_
_entity.id
_entity.type
_entity.pdbx_description
1 polymer ?
#
loop_
_entity_poly.entity_id
_entity_poly.type
_entity_poly.pdbx_seq_one_letter_code
_entity_poly.pdbx_strand_id
1 'polypeptide(L)'
;MASLADLIKHPSTLIQPGAVFLGDFDGVDHQKFYVIAGISEDRVLVCSVLINSSINPFILRRQHLLQLQIEITPDDYDFLDHVSYINCANPIKGQLSHFDGTDFSYKAQLNKNHLINIQNNIIDSGLLTPEEIKIFFDR
;
A
#
# COMPACT_ATOMS: atom_id res chain seq x y z
N MET A 1 -24.38 3.78 24.22
CA MET A 1 -24.68 4.51 22.98
C MET A 1 -23.35 4.93 22.39
N ALA A 2 -23.00 4.44 21.20
CA ALA A 2 -21.83 4.94 20.48
C ALA A 2 -22.07 6.42 20.11
N SER A 3 -21.05 7.25 20.23
CA SER A 3 -21.12 8.69 19.95
C SER A 3 -21.19 8.95 18.45
N LEU A 4 -21.66 10.12 18.04
CA LEU A 4 -21.72 10.53 16.63
C LEU A 4 -20.34 10.55 15.93
N ALA A 5 -19.25 10.51 16.70
CA ALA A 5 -17.87 10.40 16.20
C ALA A 5 -17.48 8.97 15.80
N ASP A 6 -18.26 7.94 16.18
CA ASP A 6 -17.97 6.53 15.88
C ASP A 6 -18.41 6.08 14.47
N LEU A 7 -18.77 7.02 13.58
CA LEU A 7 -19.49 6.70 12.34
C LEU A 7 -18.97 7.35 11.05
N ILE A 8 -17.71 7.77 11.01
CA ILE A 8 -17.05 8.02 9.72
C ILE A 8 -16.04 6.90 9.49
N LYS A 9 -16.58 5.73 9.13
CA LYS A 9 -15.79 4.68 8.51
C LYS A 9 -15.72 4.95 7.03
N HIS A 10 -14.57 4.72 6.40
CA HIS A 10 -14.54 4.64 4.94
C HIS A 10 -15.57 3.59 4.52
N PRO A 11 -16.41 3.86 3.50
CA PRO A 11 -17.24 2.80 2.96
C PRO A 11 -16.32 1.66 2.56
N SER A 12 -16.64 0.44 2.99
CA SER A 12 -15.78 -0.74 2.82
C SER A 12 -15.39 -0.99 1.36
N THR A 13 -16.15 -0.44 0.41
CA THR A 13 -15.90 -0.42 -1.03
C THR A 13 -14.66 0.38 -1.44
N LEU A 14 -14.18 1.34 -0.63
CA LEU A 14 -12.97 2.12 -0.92
C LEU A 14 -11.68 1.37 -0.59
N ILE A 15 -11.72 0.49 0.40
CA ILE A 15 -10.53 -0.28 0.81
C ILE A 15 -10.46 -1.52 -0.08
N GLN A 16 -9.81 -1.35 -1.22
CA GLN A 16 -9.68 -2.37 -2.26
C GLN A 16 -8.28 -2.32 -2.88
N PRO A 17 -7.81 -3.38 -3.55
CA PRO A 17 -6.53 -3.35 -4.24
C PRO A 17 -6.39 -2.14 -5.18
N GLY A 18 -5.24 -1.47 -5.09
CA GLY A 18 -4.91 -0.23 -5.77
C GLY A 18 -5.41 1.04 -5.08
N ALA A 19 -6.20 0.96 -4.01
CA ALA A 19 -6.54 2.15 -3.24
C ALA A 19 -5.29 2.73 -2.56
N VAL A 20 -5.19 4.06 -2.58
CA VAL A 20 -4.10 4.82 -1.95
C VAL A 20 -4.68 5.59 -0.76
N PHE A 21 -4.07 5.41 0.41
CA PHE A 21 -4.41 6.12 1.63
C PHE A 21 -3.20 6.92 2.13
N LEU A 22 -3.42 8.09 2.72
CA LEU A 22 -2.42 8.84 3.47
C LEU A 22 -2.72 8.65 4.96
N GLY A 23 -1.72 8.26 5.75
CA GLY A 23 -1.85 8.12 7.20
C GLY A 23 -0.51 8.07 7.90
N ASP A 24 -0.55 7.98 9.22
CA ASP A 24 0.67 7.94 10.05
C ASP A 24 1.40 6.60 9.84
N PHE A 25 2.74 6.62 10.01
CA PHE A 25 3.56 5.41 10.03
C PHE A 25 4.44 5.44 11.28
N ASP A 26 4.43 4.34 12.04
CA ASP A 26 5.07 4.31 13.35
C ASP A 26 6.57 4.64 13.27
N GLY A 27 7.03 5.47 14.21
CA GLY A 27 8.40 5.98 14.25
C GLY A 27 8.76 7.01 13.17
N VAL A 28 7.78 7.53 12.41
CA VAL A 28 7.99 8.59 11.42
C VAL A 28 7.13 9.81 11.77
N ASP A 29 7.73 10.99 11.74
CA ASP A 29 7.12 12.28 12.13
C ASP A 29 6.22 12.92 11.05
N HIS A 30 6.02 12.22 9.94
CA HIS A 30 5.20 12.64 8.81
C HIS A 30 4.41 11.47 8.25
N GLN A 31 3.28 11.80 7.64
CA GLN A 31 2.39 10.82 7.02
C GLN A 31 3.04 10.16 5.79
N LYS A 32 2.64 8.92 5.54
CA LYS A 32 3.05 8.12 4.38
C LYS A 32 1.84 7.73 3.56
N PHE A 33 2.05 7.61 2.25
CA PHE A 33 1.05 6.98 1.40
C PHE A 33 1.19 5.47 1.45
N TYR A 34 0.07 4.79 1.66
CA TYR A 34 -0.10 3.36 1.65
C TYR A 34 -0.88 2.97 0.40
N VAL A 35 -0.38 1.99 -0.32
CA VAL A 35 -1.10 1.35 -1.41
C VAL A 35 -1.57 -0.01 -0.96
N ILE A 36 -2.86 -0.28 -1.06
CA ILE A 36 -3.41 -1.61 -0.83
C ILE A 36 -3.04 -2.50 -2.02
N ALA A 37 -2.18 -3.50 -1.81
CA ALA A 37 -1.75 -4.41 -2.87
C ALA A 37 -2.67 -5.63 -3.00
N GLY A 38 -3.15 -6.16 -1.88
CA GLY A 38 -3.98 -7.35 -1.80
C GLY A 38 -4.80 -7.38 -0.50
N ILE A 39 -5.90 -8.12 -0.52
CA ILE A 39 -6.84 -8.26 0.61
C ILE A 39 -7.27 -9.73 0.67
N SER A 40 -7.41 -10.27 1.87
CA SER A 40 -7.95 -11.63 2.04
C SER A 40 -9.41 -11.75 1.60
N GLU A 41 -9.82 -12.95 1.20
CA GLU A 41 -11.19 -13.21 0.73
C GLU A 41 -12.26 -12.82 1.77
N ASP A 42 -11.99 -13.09 3.04
CA ASP A 42 -12.84 -12.70 4.18
C ASP A 42 -12.79 -11.20 4.54
N ARG A 43 -11.94 -10.43 3.84
CA ARG A 43 -11.69 -8.99 4.03
C ARG A 43 -11.23 -8.62 5.44
N VAL A 44 -10.54 -9.54 6.13
CA VAL A 44 -9.98 -9.28 7.47
C VAL A 44 -8.53 -8.81 7.38
N LEU A 45 -7.76 -9.32 6.41
CA LEU A 45 -6.33 -9.07 6.28
C LEU A 45 -6.02 -8.26 5.03
N VAL A 46 -4.94 -7.48 5.11
CA VAL A 46 -4.46 -6.64 4.02
C VAL A 46 -2.96 -6.74 3.86
N CYS A 47 -2.51 -6.73 2.61
CA CYS A 47 -1.13 -6.51 2.21
C CYS A 47 -1.03 -5.12 1.56
N SER A 48 -0.14 -4.29 2.07
CA SER A 48 0.08 -2.92 1.58
C SER A 48 1.56 -2.64 1.34
N VAL A 49 1.85 -1.58 0.59
CA VAL A 49 3.21 -1.07 0.36
C VAL A 49 3.21 0.45 0.53
N LEU A 50 4.37 1.03 0.81
CA LEU A 50 4.51 2.47 0.98
C LEU A 50 5.00 3.15 -0.29
N ILE A 51 4.58 4.39 -0.51
CA ILE A 51 5.19 5.31 -1.47
C ILE A 51 6.20 6.18 -0.72
N ASN A 52 7.40 6.30 -1.28
CA ASN A 52 8.46 7.16 -0.75
C ASN A 52 8.94 8.16 -1.79
N SER A 53 9.24 9.38 -1.35
CA SER A 53 9.83 10.44 -2.18
C SER A 53 11.24 10.12 -2.68
N SER A 54 11.91 9.15 -2.06
CA SER A 54 13.25 8.70 -2.41
C SER A 54 13.43 7.22 -2.05
N ILE A 55 14.32 6.55 -2.78
CA ILE A 55 14.70 5.18 -2.49
C ILE A 55 15.67 5.18 -1.30
N ASN A 56 15.40 4.34 -0.30
CA ASN A 56 16.26 4.21 0.87
C ASN A 56 17.69 3.80 0.47
N PRO A 57 18.76 4.46 0.98
CA PRO A 57 20.14 4.10 0.66
C PRO A 57 20.53 2.63 0.90
N PHE A 58 19.86 1.97 1.85
CA PHE A 58 20.03 0.54 2.10
C PHE A 58 19.61 -0.33 0.91
N ILE A 59 18.57 0.09 0.18
CA ILE A 59 18.06 -0.60 -1.02
C ILE A 59 19.00 -0.37 -2.21
N LEU A 60 19.60 0.82 -2.33
CA LEU A 60 20.49 1.17 -3.46
C LEU A 60 21.66 0.19 -3.65
N ARG A 61 22.11 -0.46 -2.58
CA ARG A 61 23.22 -1.43 -2.61
C ARG A 61 22.76 -2.87 -2.90
N ARG A 62 21.47 -3.11 -3.04
CA ARG A 62 20.85 -4.45 -3.16
C ARG A 62 20.01 -4.50 -4.41
N GLN A 63 20.62 -4.90 -5.53
CA GLN A 63 20.00 -4.86 -6.85
C GLN A 63 18.62 -5.53 -6.91
N HIS A 64 18.46 -6.69 -6.25
CA HIS A 64 17.16 -7.37 -6.20
C HIS A 64 16.06 -6.55 -5.51
N LEU A 65 16.37 -5.77 -4.46
CA LEU A 65 15.38 -4.89 -3.80
C LEU A 65 15.17 -3.58 -4.57
N LEU A 66 16.22 -3.10 -5.25
CA LEU A 66 16.14 -1.91 -6.09
C LEU A 66 15.21 -2.11 -7.28
N GLN A 67 15.23 -3.31 -7.88
CA GLN A 67 14.33 -3.70 -8.97
C GLN A 67 12.85 -3.78 -8.55
N LEU A 68 12.56 -3.83 -7.24
CA LEU A 68 11.21 -3.82 -6.69
C LEU A 68 10.66 -2.40 -6.45
N GLN A 69 11.40 -1.35 -6.82
CA GLN A 69 10.93 0.03 -6.74
C GLN A 69 10.24 0.41 -8.04
N ILE A 70 8.98 0.86 -7.96
CA ILE A 70 8.23 1.34 -9.12
C ILE A 70 8.17 2.86 -9.05
N GLU A 71 8.81 3.53 -10.01
CA GLU A 71 8.76 4.99 -10.13
C GLU A 71 7.35 5.44 -10.56
N ILE A 72 6.85 6.49 -9.93
CA ILE A 72 5.61 7.18 -10.26
C ILE A 72 5.82 8.69 -10.17
N THR A 73 5.08 9.44 -10.97
CA THR A 73 5.28 10.88 -11.15
C THR A 73 4.00 11.68 -10.90
N PRO A 74 4.08 13.01 -10.74
CA PRO A 74 2.88 13.86 -10.66
C PRO A 74 1.96 13.77 -11.89
N ASP A 75 2.50 13.39 -13.06
CA ASP A 75 1.68 13.16 -14.27
C ASP A 75 0.83 11.88 -14.17
N ASP A 76 1.23 10.92 -13.32
CA ASP A 76 0.46 9.71 -13.06
C ASP A 76 -0.66 9.97 -12.05
N TYR A 77 -0.38 10.79 -11.02
CA TYR A 77 -1.29 11.03 -9.90
C TYR A 77 -1.14 12.42 -9.28
N ASP A 78 -2.24 13.18 -9.27
CA ASP A 78 -2.29 14.56 -8.73
C ASP A 78 -1.97 14.71 -7.24
N PHE A 79 -1.97 13.62 -6.46
CA PHE A 79 -1.63 13.66 -5.03
C PHE A 79 -0.12 13.71 -4.76
N LEU A 80 0.71 13.62 -5.80
CA LEU A 80 2.17 13.64 -5.71
C LEU A 80 2.71 15.04 -6.04
N ASP A 81 3.60 15.55 -5.19
CA ASP A 81 4.29 16.83 -5.44
C ASP A 81 5.60 16.65 -6.23
N HIS A 82 6.08 15.41 -6.37
CA HIS A 82 7.37 15.07 -6.99
C HIS A 82 7.43 13.59 -7.38
N VAL A 83 8.42 13.23 -8.20
CA VAL A 83 8.74 11.83 -8.52
C VAL A 83 8.93 11.03 -7.24
N SER A 84 8.23 9.91 -7.15
CA SER A 84 8.16 9.05 -5.97
C SER A 84 8.27 7.58 -6.37
N TYR A 85 8.42 6.70 -5.39
CA TYR A 85 8.66 5.28 -5.61
C TYR A 85 7.74 4.43 -4.74
N ILE A 86 6.98 3.54 -5.36
CA ILE A 86 6.24 2.50 -4.66
C ILE A 86 7.23 1.40 -4.27
N ASN A 87 7.39 1.20 -2.97
CA ASN A 87 8.39 0.28 -2.43
C ASN A 87 7.81 -1.13 -2.25
N CYS A 88 7.96 -1.98 -3.28
CA CYS A 88 7.52 -3.38 -3.20
C CYS A 88 8.53 -4.28 -2.45
N ALA A 89 9.68 -3.74 -2.04
CA ALA A 89 10.69 -4.48 -1.28
C ALA A 89 10.35 -4.66 0.20
N ASN A 90 9.24 -4.08 0.68
CA ASN A 90 8.80 -4.19 2.07
C ASN A 90 7.27 -4.26 2.15
N PRO A 91 6.65 -5.40 1.78
CA PRO A 91 5.21 -5.58 1.94
C PRO A 91 4.81 -5.58 3.42
N ILE A 92 3.85 -4.73 3.77
CA ILE A 92 3.30 -4.58 5.12
C ILE A 92 2.00 -5.36 5.22
N LYS A 93 1.95 -6.27 6.20
CA LYS A 93 0.80 -7.14 6.47
C LYS A 93 0.09 -6.67 7.73
N GLY A 94 -1.24 -6.63 7.71
CA GLY A 94 -2.02 -6.17 8.86
C GLY A 94 -3.51 -6.49 8.76
N GLN A 95 -4.27 -5.95 9.70
CA GLN A 95 -5.73 -6.01 9.65
C GLN A 95 -6.27 -4.92 8.72
N LEU A 96 -7.25 -5.27 7.89
CA LEU A 96 -7.91 -4.33 6.98
C LEU A 96 -8.50 -3.14 7.75
N SER A 97 -9.03 -3.40 8.94
CA SER A 97 -9.66 -2.41 9.82
C SER A 97 -8.74 -1.27 10.24
N HIS A 98 -7.43 -1.42 10.07
CA HIS A 98 -6.49 -0.32 10.26
C HIS A 98 -6.80 0.88 9.33
N PHE A 99 -7.32 0.60 8.13
CA PHE A 99 -7.69 1.60 7.14
C PHE A 99 -9.16 2.07 7.25
N ASP A 100 -9.95 1.53 8.18
CA ASP A 100 -11.38 1.87 8.32
C ASP A 100 -11.60 3.22 9.01
N GLY A 101 -10.60 3.73 9.73
CA GLY A 101 -10.72 4.90 10.60
C GLY A 101 -10.45 6.25 9.93
N THR A 102 -10.58 7.31 10.71
CA THR A 102 -10.28 8.70 10.31
C THR A 102 -8.79 9.00 10.19
N ASP A 103 -7.94 8.13 10.74
CA ASP A 103 -6.48 8.29 10.74
C ASP A 103 -5.87 8.08 9.34
N PHE A 104 -6.65 7.47 8.44
CA PHE A 104 -6.31 7.30 7.05
C PHE A 104 -7.24 8.14 6.17
N SER A 105 -6.67 8.88 5.23
CA SER A 105 -7.40 9.62 4.22
C SER A 105 -7.23 8.95 2.86
N TYR A 106 -8.32 8.52 2.23
CA TYR A 106 -8.28 8.06 0.84
C TYR A 106 -7.79 9.18 -0.08
N LYS A 107 -6.93 8.84 -1.04
CA LYS A 107 -6.31 9.79 -1.97
C LYS A 107 -6.63 9.50 -3.42
N ALA A 108 -6.51 8.24 -3.83
CA ALA A 108 -6.72 7.86 -5.23
C ALA A 108 -6.91 6.35 -5.38
N GLN A 109 -7.32 5.96 -6.58
CA GLN A 109 -7.22 4.59 -7.07
C GLN A 109 -6.07 4.55 -8.08
N LEU A 110 -5.09 3.67 -7.86
CA LEU A 110 -4.02 3.46 -8.83
C LEU A 110 -4.59 2.98 -10.17
N ASN A 111 -3.91 3.35 -11.25
CA ASN A 111 -4.20 2.76 -12.54
C ASN A 111 -3.88 1.25 -12.52
N LYS A 112 -4.54 0.51 -13.40
CA LYS A 112 -4.50 -0.95 -13.42
C LYS A 112 -3.08 -1.50 -13.65
N ASN A 113 -2.27 -0.83 -14.48
CA ASN A 113 -0.92 -1.29 -14.80
C ASN A 113 0.00 -1.19 -13.59
N HIS A 114 -0.07 -0.08 -12.85
CA HIS A 114 0.69 0.07 -11.60
C HIS A 114 0.29 -0.98 -10.57
N LEU A 115 -1.01 -1.25 -10.38
CA LEU A 115 -1.46 -2.30 -9.47
C LEU A 115 -0.93 -3.68 -9.89
N ILE A 116 -1.02 -4.05 -11.17
CA ILE A 116 -0.50 -5.33 -11.67
C ILE A 116 1.01 -5.43 -11.44
N ASN A 117 1.77 -4.36 -11.71
CA ASN A 117 3.21 -4.34 -11.49
C ASN A 117 3.57 -4.50 -10.01
N ILE A 118 2.83 -3.84 -9.11
CA ILE A 118 3.00 -4.01 -7.66
C ILE A 118 2.77 -5.47 -7.27
N GLN A 119 1.64 -6.04 -7.68
CA GLN A 119 1.26 -7.40 -7.31
C GLN A 119 2.30 -8.42 -7.82
N ASN A 120 2.68 -8.34 -9.09
CA ASN A 120 3.69 -9.24 -9.66
C ASN A 120 5.04 -9.07 -8.95
N ASN A 121 5.50 -7.83 -8.71
CA ASN A 121 6.75 -7.59 -7.99
C ASN A 121 6.73 -8.20 -6.59
N ILE A 122 5.64 -8.06 -5.84
CA ILE A 122 5.54 -8.63 -4.48
C ILE A 122 5.49 -10.16 -4.55
N ILE A 123 4.65 -10.74 -5.42
CA ILE A 123 4.48 -12.19 -5.55
C ILE A 123 5.81 -12.86 -5.96
N ASP A 124 6.49 -12.30 -6.95
CA ASP A 124 7.69 -12.89 -7.53
C ASP A 124 8.97 -12.59 -6.71
N SER A 125 8.89 -11.65 -5.75
CA SER A 125 10.07 -11.24 -4.94
C SER A 125 10.58 -12.30 -3.97
N GLY A 126 9.75 -13.28 -3.60
CA GLY A 126 10.04 -14.22 -2.50
C GLY A 126 9.96 -13.58 -1.10
N LEU A 127 9.38 -12.39 -0.96
CA LEU A 127 9.18 -11.71 0.34
C LEU A 127 7.95 -12.20 1.11
N LEU A 128 7.04 -12.91 0.43
CA LEU A 128 5.87 -13.54 1.01
C LEU A 128 5.99 -15.06 0.94
N THR A 129 5.39 -15.75 1.91
CA THR A 129 5.25 -17.22 1.82
C THR A 129 4.17 -17.59 0.79
N PRO A 130 4.17 -18.84 0.26
CA PRO A 130 3.09 -19.30 -0.62
C PRO A 130 1.69 -19.16 0.00
N GLU A 131 1.56 -19.39 1.31
CA GLU A 131 0.29 -19.22 2.03
C GLU A 131 -0.14 -17.75 2.06
N GLU A 132 0.80 -16.83 2.29
CA GLU A 132 0.51 -15.39 2.27
C GLU A 132 0.11 -14.92 0.86
N ILE A 133 0.78 -15.42 -0.18
CA ILE A 133 0.42 -15.13 -1.57
C ILE A 133 -1.02 -15.56 -1.83
N LYS A 134 -1.37 -16.79 -1.44
CA LYS A 134 -2.74 -17.30 -1.58
C LYS A 134 -3.75 -16.45 -0.81
N ILE A 135 -3.43 -16.08 0.43
CA ILE A 135 -4.31 -15.26 1.28
C ILE A 135 -4.59 -13.91 0.61
N PHE A 136 -3.57 -13.18 0.16
CA PHE A 136 -3.75 -11.78 -0.27
C PHE A 136 -4.08 -11.59 -1.75
N PHE A 137 -3.75 -12.56 -2.60
CA PHE A 137 -3.82 -12.42 -4.06
C PHE A 137 -4.61 -13.53 -4.76
N ASP A 138 -5.06 -14.57 -4.03
CA ASP A 138 -5.76 -15.74 -4.60
C ASP A 138 -5.00 -16.39 -5.76
N ARG A 139 -3.68 -16.57 -5.57
CA ARG A 139 -2.76 -17.20 -6.54
C ARG A 139 -1.96 -18.33 -5.92
#